data_AF-Q2YD06-F1
#
_entry.id   AF-Q2YD06-F1
#
_cell.length_a   1.000
_cell.length_b   1.000
_cell.length_c   1.000
_cell.angle_alpha   90.00
_cell.angle_beta   90.00
_cell.angle_gamma   90.00
#
_symmetry.space_group_name_H-M   'P 1'
#
loop_
_entity.id
_entity.type
_entity.pdbx_description
1 polymer ?
#
loop_
_entity_poly.entity_id
_entity_poly.type
_entity_poly.pdbx_seq_one_letter_code
_entity_poly.pdbx_strand_id
1 'polypeptide(L)'
;MFDWLKVKSTLEDARNECQKMRATIGKNKLRIEELKNLPPPREELADLLAARMDRIADRYPQKLAEAVKLVTKNPCHGKDAGCNYVGDRGKVGGLKILTACEHDHHEATVYDLEVALFWMLGDQLKAGLRKAVQEMEYPTIVGPAMPKRMTEINNLMAENTSLQAQIDQIETGLTDAGVVHTAVQSQKPARKGDTGVYPPF
;
A
#
# COMPACT_ATOMS: atom_id res chain seq x y z
N MET A 1 -51.57 -3.02 -24.46
CA MET A 1 -51.81 -3.50 -23.08
C MET A 1 -50.46 -3.55 -22.39
N PHE A 2 -50.30 -2.84 -21.28
CA PHE A 2 -49.01 -2.74 -20.58
C PHE A 2 -48.79 -4.01 -19.75
N ASP A 3 -47.68 -4.71 -19.95
CA ASP A 3 -47.43 -6.03 -19.38
C ASP A 3 -46.69 -5.92 -18.04
N TRP A 4 -47.46 -5.66 -16.98
CA TRP A 4 -46.95 -5.43 -15.62
C TRP A 4 -46.14 -6.60 -15.05
N LEU A 5 -46.48 -7.83 -15.43
CA LEU A 5 -45.79 -9.04 -14.97
C LEU A 5 -44.35 -9.08 -15.49
N LYS A 6 -44.13 -8.69 -16.76
CA LYS A 6 -42.79 -8.59 -17.33
C LYS A 6 -41.95 -7.50 -16.68
N VAL A 7 -42.55 -6.35 -16.38
CA VAL A 7 -41.84 -5.26 -15.68
C VAL A 7 -41.40 -5.74 -14.29
N LYS A 8 -42.29 -6.38 -13.54
CA LYS A 8 -41.96 -6.91 -12.21
C LYS A 8 -40.83 -7.94 -12.25
N SER A 9 -40.86 -8.90 -13.18
CA SER A 9 -39.79 -9.88 -13.31
C SER A 9 -38.45 -9.23 -13.67
N THR A 10 -38.44 -8.27 -14.59
CA THR A 10 -37.20 -7.56 -14.96
C THR A 10 -36.60 -6.75 -13.81
N LEU A 11 -37.44 -6.15 -12.95
CA LEU A 11 -36.98 -5.43 -11.76
C LEU A 11 -36.40 -6.39 -10.71
N GLU A 12 -37.04 -7.55 -10.51
CA GLU A 12 -36.55 -8.59 -9.61
C GLU A 12 -35.22 -9.17 -10.08
N ASP A 13 -35.08 -9.44 -11.39
CA ASP A 13 -33.84 -9.93 -12.00
C ASP A 13 -32.69 -8.94 -11.84
N ALA A 14 -32.92 -7.65 -12.16
CA ALA A 14 -31.92 -6.60 -12.00
C ALA A 14 -31.48 -6.42 -10.53
N ARG A 15 -32.44 -6.52 -9.59
CA ARG A 15 -32.13 -6.46 -8.15
C ARG A 15 -31.29 -7.65 -7.70
N ASN A 16 -31.62 -8.86 -8.18
CA ASN A 16 -30.86 -10.07 -7.89
C ASN A 16 -29.44 -9.99 -8.45
N GLU A 17 -29.28 -9.39 -9.64
CA GLU A 17 -27.97 -9.17 -10.26
C GLU A 17 -27.11 -8.20 -9.44
N CYS A 18 -27.66 -7.04 -9.05
CA CYS A 18 -26.97 -6.10 -8.16
C CYS A 18 -26.57 -6.73 -6.82
N GLN A 19 -27.42 -7.59 -6.25
CA GLN A 19 -27.08 -8.33 -5.01
C GLN A 19 -25.91 -9.28 -5.21
N LYS A 20 -25.86 -10.01 -6.33
CA LYS A 20 -24.73 -10.88 -6.67
C LYS A 20 -23.44 -10.08 -6.84
N MET A 21 -23.49 -8.96 -7.56
CA MET A 21 -22.32 -8.09 -7.74
C MET A 21 -21.81 -7.53 -6.40
N ARG A 22 -22.71 -7.05 -5.53
CA ARG A 22 -22.36 -6.60 -4.17
C ARG A 22 -21.72 -7.70 -3.33
N ALA A 23 -22.23 -8.94 -3.43
CA ALA A 23 -21.64 -10.08 -2.76
C ALA A 23 -20.22 -10.39 -3.27
N THR A 24 -19.99 -10.30 -4.58
CA THR A 24 -18.65 -10.46 -5.18
C THR A 24 -17.70 -9.36 -4.70
N ILE A 25 -18.13 -8.09 -4.68
CA ILE A 25 -17.33 -6.98 -4.12
C ILE A 25 -16.94 -7.25 -2.66
N GLY A 26 -17.89 -7.76 -1.85
CA GLY A 26 -17.63 -8.14 -0.47
C GLY A 26 -16.54 -9.21 -0.34
N LYS A 27 -16.63 -10.28 -1.15
CA LYS A 27 -15.62 -11.35 -1.18
C LYS A 27 -14.25 -10.82 -1.63
N ASN A 28 -14.21 -10.00 -2.67
CA ASN A 28 -12.98 -9.41 -3.19
C ASN A 28 -12.30 -8.50 -2.15
N LYS A 29 -13.07 -7.71 -1.40
CA LYS A 29 -12.53 -6.88 -0.30
C LYS A 29 -11.88 -7.74 0.79
N LEU A 30 -12.53 -8.83 1.20
CA LEU A 30 -11.95 -9.77 2.17
C LEU A 30 -10.64 -10.37 1.64
N ARG A 31 -10.62 -10.79 0.37
CA ARG A 31 -9.42 -11.34 -0.27
C ARG A 31 -8.27 -10.34 -0.33
N ILE A 32 -8.55 -9.07 -0.64
CA ILE A 32 -7.54 -8.01 -0.62
C ILE A 32 -6.94 -7.85 0.78
N GLU A 33 -7.77 -7.84 1.82
CA GLU A 33 -7.29 -7.73 3.20
C GLU A 33 -6.50 -8.97 3.63
N GLU A 34 -6.89 -10.17 3.23
CA GLU A 34 -6.08 -11.37 3.42
C GLU A 34 -4.70 -11.23 2.78
N LEU A 35 -4.63 -10.85 1.51
CA LEU A 35 -3.37 -10.70 0.77
C LEU A 35 -2.43 -9.67 1.41
N LYS A 36 -2.97 -8.59 1.97
CA LYS A 36 -2.17 -7.57 2.68
C LYS A 36 -1.59 -8.08 3.98
N ASN A 37 -2.31 -8.94 4.70
CA ASN A 37 -1.94 -9.39 6.03
C ASN A 37 -1.11 -10.69 6.02
N LEU A 38 -1.12 -11.43 4.93
CA LEU A 38 -0.32 -12.65 4.81
C LEU A 38 1.18 -12.34 4.82
N PRO A 39 2.01 -13.12 5.55
CA PRO A 39 3.46 -12.94 5.51
C PRO A 39 4.00 -13.19 4.10
N PRO A 40 5.13 -12.56 3.72
CA PRO A 40 5.80 -12.89 2.46
C PRO A 40 6.34 -14.32 2.49
N PRO A 41 6.68 -14.90 1.34
CA PRO A 41 7.52 -16.09 1.28
C PRO A 41 8.87 -15.85 1.99
N ARG A 42 9.41 -16.91 2.58
CA ARG A 42 10.64 -16.85 3.38
C ARG A 42 11.84 -16.29 2.60
N GLU A 43 12.04 -16.74 1.37
CA GLU A 43 13.13 -16.26 0.51
C GLU A 43 13.00 -14.77 0.23
N GLU A 44 11.78 -14.32 -0.04
CA GLU A 44 11.48 -12.91 -0.30
C GLU A 44 11.65 -12.05 0.95
N LEU A 45 11.36 -12.55 2.15
CA LEU A 45 11.73 -11.87 3.39
C LEU A 45 13.24 -11.66 3.49
N ALA A 46 14.03 -12.69 3.17
CA ALA A 46 15.48 -12.61 3.20
C ALA A 46 16.00 -11.54 2.22
N ASP A 47 15.44 -11.49 1.02
CA ASP A 47 15.78 -10.49 0.01
C ASP A 47 15.33 -9.08 0.40
N LEU A 48 14.16 -8.91 1.02
CA LEU A 48 13.69 -7.62 1.54
C LEU A 48 14.61 -7.07 2.65
N LEU A 49 15.08 -7.94 3.54
CA LEU A 49 16.02 -7.59 4.60
C LEU A 49 17.40 -7.25 4.02
N ALA A 50 17.88 -8.03 3.05
CA ALA A 50 19.13 -7.74 2.34
C ALA A 50 19.05 -6.39 1.60
N ALA A 51 17.97 -6.14 0.87
CA ALA A 51 17.75 -4.87 0.17
C ALA A 51 17.63 -3.68 1.14
N ARG A 52 17.09 -3.88 2.34
CA ARG A 52 17.10 -2.84 3.39
C ARG A 52 18.52 -2.52 3.83
N MET A 53 19.36 -3.54 3.99
CA MET A 53 20.75 -3.37 4.38
C MET A 53 21.54 -2.62 3.32
N ASP A 54 21.38 -2.98 2.04
CA ASP A 54 22.02 -2.29 0.91
C ASP A 54 21.63 -0.80 0.88
N ARG A 55 20.34 -0.46 1.04
CA ARG A 55 19.88 0.95 1.11
C ARG A 55 20.50 1.76 2.25
N ILE A 56 20.85 1.11 3.37
CA ILE A 56 21.50 1.77 4.51
C ILE A 56 23.00 1.91 4.21
N ALA A 57 23.63 0.86 3.69
CA ALA A 57 25.02 0.83 3.28
C ALA A 57 25.35 1.91 2.24
N ASP A 58 24.45 2.18 1.28
CA ASP A 58 24.62 3.18 0.22
C ASP A 58 24.91 4.60 0.74
N ARG A 59 24.59 4.88 2.00
CA ARG A 59 24.87 6.18 2.64
C ARG A 59 26.35 6.33 3.04
N TYR A 60 27.07 5.23 3.19
CA TYR A 60 28.41 5.21 3.75
C TYR A 60 29.43 5.99 2.89
N PRO A 61 29.52 5.83 1.55
CA PRO A 61 30.50 6.55 0.75
C PRO A 61 30.35 8.07 0.82
N GLN A 62 29.11 8.57 0.81
CA GLN A 62 28.84 10.01 0.94
C GLN A 62 29.27 10.52 2.32
N LYS A 63 28.85 9.84 3.39
CA LYS A 63 29.24 10.17 4.76
C LYS A 63 30.76 10.16 4.94
N LEU A 64 31.44 9.16 4.37
CA LEU A 64 32.90 9.05 4.42
C LEU A 64 33.56 10.21 3.67
N ALA A 65 33.05 10.58 2.50
CA ALA A 65 33.56 11.72 1.75
C ALA A 65 33.39 13.05 2.52
N GLU A 66 32.27 13.24 3.21
CA GLU A 66 32.03 14.41 4.07
C GLU A 66 33.02 14.45 5.25
N ALA A 67 33.22 13.31 5.92
CA ALA A 67 34.20 13.19 7.01
C ALA A 67 35.64 13.45 6.52
N VAL A 68 36.06 12.85 5.41
CA VAL A 68 37.38 13.09 4.80
C VAL A 68 37.55 14.55 4.39
N LYS A 69 36.50 15.18 3.86
CA LYS A 69 36.52 16.61 3.50
C LYS A 69 36.71 17.51 4.72
N LEU A 70 36.13 17.16 5.87
CA LEU A 70 36.30 17.92 7.10
C LEU A 70 37.76 17.84 7.60
N VAL A 71 38.30 16.63 7.70
CA VAL A 71 39.72 16.39 8.08
C VAL A 71 40.68 17.09 7.11
N THR A 72 40.45 17.00 5.81
CA THR A 72 41.35 17.59 4.81
C THR A 72 41.31 19.11 4.78
N LYS A 73 40.14 19.72 5.03
CA LYS A 73 40.01 21.20 5.07
C LYS A 73 40.47 21.79 6.39
N ASN A 74 40.28 21.08 7.50
CA ASN A 74 40.69 21.51 8.83
C ASN A 74 41.48 20.37 9.50
N PRO A 75 42.75 20.15 9.12
CA PRO A 75 43.57 19.04 9.63
C PRO A 75 43.88 19.12 11.13
N CYS A 76 43.53 20.25 11.77
CA CYS A 76 43.67 20.51 13.20
C CYS A 76 42.33 20.50 13.96
N HIS A 77 41.24 20.05 13.34
CA HIS A 77 39.90 20.02 13.92
C HIS A 77 39.62 18.68 14.62
N GLY A 78 38.98 18.75 15.78
CA GLY A 78 38.70 17.59 16.64
C GLY A 78 39.80 17.26 17.65
N LYS A 79 39.41 16.63 18.76
CA LYS A 79 40.30 16.26 19.88
C LYS A 79 41.46 15.32 19.52
N ASP A 80 41.39 14.69 18.35
CA ASP A 80 42.37 13.71 17.85
C ASP A 80 43.29 14.26 16.75
N ALA A 81 43.02 15.48 16.28
CA ALA A 81 43.91 16.16 15.36
C ALA A 81 45.09 16.70 16.17
N GLY A 82 46.24 16.05 16.05
CA GLY A 82 47.46 16.26 16.84
C GLY A 82 48.12 17.65 16.72
N CYS A 83 47.36 18.70 16.45
CA CYS A 83 47.83 20.08 16.34
C CYS A 83 47.95 20.82 17.68
N ASN A 84 47.76 20.17 18.84
CA ASN A 84 48.22 20.65 20.16
C ASN A 84 48.06 19.55 21.24
N TYR A 85 48.79 18.44 21.14
CA TYR A 85 48.98 17.53 22.28
C TYR A 85 50.45 17.12 22.40
N VAL A 86 51.08 17.60 23.47
CA VAL A 86 52.40 17.13 23.92
C VAL A 86 52.17 15.79 24.62
N GLY A 87 52.21 14.69 23.87
CA GLY A 87 52.06 13.34 24.42
C GLY A 87 51.63 12.30 23.38
N ASP A 88 52.60 11.52 22.92
CA ASP A 88 52.54 10.27 22.15
C ASP A 88 51.47 10.08 21.04
N ARG A 89 51.97 10.32 19.81
CA ARG A 89 51.71 9.65 18.53
C ARG A 89 50.29 9.71 17.94
N GLY A 90 50.26 10.29 16.74
CA GLY A 90 49.11 10.43 15.87
C GLY A 90 48.40 9.09 15.61
N LYS A 91 47.11 9.09 15.89
CA LYS A 91 46.17 8.12 15.35
C LYS A 91 45.20 8.93 14.53
N VAL A 92 45.25 8.77 13.22
CA VAL A 92 44.04 8.93 12.41
C VAL A 92 43.00 8.07 13.13
N GLY A 93 41.99 8.69 13.74
CA GLY A 93 41.03 8.00 14.59
C GLY A 93 40.41 6.87 13.80
N GLY A 94 40.90 5.64 13.97
CA GLY A 94 40.52 4.50 13.12
C GLY A 94 39.03 4.24 13.18
N LEU A 95 38.41 4.55 14.32
CA LEU A 95 36.96 4.51 14.51
C LEU A 95 36.20 5.58 13.71
N LYS A 96 36.78 6.75 13.39
CA LYS A 96 36.09 7.83 12.66
C LYS A 96 35.89 7.54 11.18
N ILE A 97 36.87 6.90 10.54
CA ILE A 97 36.72 6.40 9.16
C ILE A 97 35.72 5.24 9.15
N LEU A 98 35.78 4.38 10.17
CA LEU A 98 34.84 3.28 10.35
C LEU A 98 33.43 3.75 10.70
N THR A 99 33.20 4.95 11.20
CA THR A 99 31.84 5.46 11.51
C THR A 99 31.35 6.50 10.50
N ALA A 100 32.24 7.02 9.65
CA ALA A 100 31.94 8.02 8.63
C ALA A 100 31.20 9.28 9.16
N CYS A 101 31.37 9.62 10.44
CA CYS A 101 30.77 10.80 11.05
C CYS A 101 31.84 11.54 11.88
N GLU A 102 32.18 12.76 11.47
CA GLU A 102 32.82 13.75 12.34
C GLU A 102 31.79 14.84 12.66
N HIS A 103 31.26 14.79 13.88
CA HIS A 103 30.68 15.98 14.49
C HIS A 103 31.50 16.28 15.73
N ASP A 104 31.99 17.51 15.81
CA ASP A 104 33.08 17.97 16.67
C ASP A 104 32.82 17.75 18.19
N HIS A 105 31.59 17.36 18.57
CA HIS A 105 31.16 17.06 19.93
C HIS A 105 30.24 15.82 20.06
N HIS A 106 30.08 15.01 19.02
CA HIS A 106 29.18 13.84 19.07
C HIS A 106 29.94 12.55 18.78
N GLU A 107 29.92 11.65 19.76
CA GLU A 107 30.38 10.28 19.60
C GLU A 107 29.58 9.60 18.49
N ALA A 108 30.24 8.69 17.76
CA ALA A 108 29.57 7.91 16.74
C ALA A 108 28.37 7.18 17.33
N THR A 109 27.23 7.27 16.67
CA THR A 109 26.03 6.56 17.11
C THR A 109 26.11 5.08 16.70
N VAL A 110 25.30 4.24 17.34
CA VAL A 110 25.11 2.85 16.92
C VAL A 110 24.71 2.77 15.43
N TYR A 111 23.94 3.76 14.95
CA TYR A 111 23.51 3.83 13.56
C TYR A 111 24.65 4.13 12.58
N ASP A 112 25.66 4.90 13.00
CA ASP A 112 26.82 5.21 12.18
C ASP A 112 27.73 3.99 12.01
N LEU A 113 27.91 3.22 13.08
CA LEU A 113 28.57 1.92 13.03
C LEU A 113 27.79 0.92 12.17
N GLU A 114 26.47 0.87 12.29
CA GLU A 114 25.60 -0.01 11.49
C GLU A 114 25.76 0.26 9.98
N VAL A 115 25.68 1.52 9.55
CA VAL A 115 25.85 1.94 8.15
C VAL A 115 27.20 1.47 7.59
N ALA A 116 28.25 1.64 8.37
CA ALA A 116 29.60 1.28 7.94
C ALA A 116 29.83 -0.23 7.89
N LEU A 117 29.34 -0.97 8.89
CA LEU A 117 29.37 -2.43 8.89
C LEU A 117 28.58 -3.00 7.71
N PHE A 118 27.43 -2.43 7.39
CA PHE A 118 26.62 -2.85 6.24
C PHE A 118 27.33 -2.60 4.91
N TRP A 119 28.11 -1.53 4.79
CA TRP A 119 28.88 -1.26 3.57
C TRP A 119 30.14 -2.13 3.46
N MET A 120 30.91 -2.27 4.54
CA MET A 120 32.18 -3.00 4.53
C MET A 120 32.01 -4.53 4.55
N LEU A 121 31.01 -5.03 5.28
CA LEU A 121 30.77 -6.46 5.51
C LEU A 121 29.43 -6.92 4.95
N GLY A 122 28.85 -6.16 4.02
CA GLY A 122 27.50 -6.37 3.53
C GLY A 122 27.26 -7.78 3.01
N ASP A 123 28.19 -8.36 2.25
CA ASP A 123 27.99 -9.69 1.69
C ASP A 123 28.00 -10.79 2.76
N GLN A 124 28.90 -10.70 3.76
CA GLN A 124 28.93 -11.65 4.88
C GLN A 124 27.68 -11.51 5.75
N LEU A 125 27.24 -10.28 6.01
CA LEU A 125 26.03 -10.01 6.78
C LEU A 125 24.78 -10.50 6.04
N LYS A 126 24.68 -10.31 4.70
CA LYS A 126 23.58 -10.88 3.88
C LYS A 126 23.56 -12.39 3.92
N ALA A 127 24.73 -13.04 3.85
CA ALA A 127 24.81 -14.50 3.93
C ALA A 127 24.36 -15.01 5.31
N GLY A 128 24.81 -14.38 6.39
CA GLY A 128 24.38 -14.69 7.76
C GLY A 128 22.89 -14.46 7.97
N LEU A 129 22.36 -13.35 7.44
CA LEU A 129 20.94 -13.01 7.48
C LEU A 129 20.08 -14.06 6.77
N ARG A 130 20.47 -14.47 5.55
CA ARG A 130 19.76 -15.53 4.81
C ARG A 130 19.73 -16.83 5.58
N LYS A 131 20.86 -17.21 6.20
CA LYS A 131 20.93 -18.40 7.06
C LYS A 131 20.00 -18.27 8.27
N ALA A 132 20.02 -17.14 8.97
CA ALA A 132 19.15 -16.89 10.12
C ALA A 132 17.66 -16.96 9.74
N VAL A 133 17.28 -16.42 8.57
CA VAL A 133 15.90 -16.50 8.05
C VAL A 133 15.52 -17.94 7.66
N GLN A 134 16.46 -18.79 7.27
CA GLN A 134 16.20 -20.20 7.01
C GLN A 134 15.99 -21.01 8.30
N GLU A 135 16.71 -20.65 9.36
CA GLU A 135 16.69 -21.35 10.65
C GLU A 135 15.54 -20.88 11.56
N MET A 136 15.01 -19.67 11.37
CA MET A 136 13.92 -19.17 12.19
C MET A 136 12.61 -19.94 11.95
N GLU A 137 11.81 -20.07 13.02
CA GLU A 137 10.41 -20.48 12.89
C GLU A 137 9.68 -19.51 11.96
N TYR A 138 8.90 -20.06 11.03
CA TYR A 138 8.19 -19.27 10.03
C TYR A 138 6.74 -19.74 9.92
N PRO A 139 5.78 -18.81 9.69
CA PRO A 139 4.39 -19.17 9.51
C PRO A 139 4.21 -20.23 8.42
N THR A 140 3.35 -21.21 8.69
CA THR A 140 2.99 -22.25 7.71
C THR A 140 2.12 -21.69 6.58
N ILE A 141 1.27 -20.71 6.90
CA ILE A 141 0.45 -20.01 5.92
C ILE A 141 1.20 -18.76 5.47
N VAL A 142 1.68 -18.78 4.23
CA VAL A 142 2.37 -17.67 3.58
C VAL A 142 1.57 -17.18 2.39
N GLY A 143 1.66 -15.88 2.12
CA GLY A 143 1.04 -15.28 0.95
C GLY A 143 1.85 -15.55 -0.31
N PRO A 144 1.28 -15.27 -1.50
CA PRO A 144 2.03 -15.30 -2.74
C PRO A 144 3.16 -14.27 -2.71
N ALA A 145 4.14 -14.46 -3.59
CA ALA A 145 5.23 -13.52 -3.80
C ALA A 145 4.71 -12.11 -4.08
N MET A 146 5.40 -11.06 -3.62
CA MET A 146 4.91 -9.68 -3.68
C MET A 146 4.49 -9.23 -5.07
N PRO A 147 5.23 -9.53 -6.17
CA PRO A 147 4.78 -9.14 -7.50
C PRO A 147 3.41 -9.71 -7.86
N LYS A 148 3.21 -11.01 -7.61
CA LYS A 148 1.92 -11.69 -7.86
C LYS A 148 0.82 -11.16 -6.95
N ARG A 149 1.15 -10.92 -5.68
CA ARG A 149 0.24 -10.33 -4.68
C ARG A 149 -0.26 -8.96 -5.12
N MET A 150 0.63 -8.08 -5.58
CA MET A 150 0.28 -6.75 -6.05
C MET A 150 -0.57 -6.82 -7.32
N THR A 151 -0.25 -7.71 -8.25
CA THR A 151 -1.10 -7.95 -9.43
C THR A 151 -2.50 -8.43 -9.06
N GLU A 152 -2.62 -9.39 -8.13
CA GLU A 152 -3.91 -9.90 -7.67
C GLU A 152 -4.73 -8.79 -7.00
N ILE A 153 -4.12 -8.01 -6.10
CA ILE A 153 -4.79 -6.86 -5.46
C ILE A 153 -5.27 -5.84 -6.51
N ASN A 154 -4.44 -5.49 -7.48
CA ASN A 154 -4.80 -4.53 -8.52
C ASN A 154 -5.95 -5.04 -9.39
N ASN A 155 -5.93 -6.33 -9.75
CA ASN A 155 -7.01 -6.95 -10.51
C ASN A 155 -8.33 -6.94 -9.74
N LEU A 156 -8.31 -7.32 -8.46
CA LEU A 156 -9.49 -7.30 -7.59
C LEU A 156 -10.03 -5.89 -7.38
N MET A 157 -9.14 -4.89 -7.26
CA MET A 157 -9.56 -3.49 -7.17
C MET A 157 -10.22 -3.00 -8.46
N ALA A 158 -9.64 -3.32 -9.62
CA ALA A 158 -10.21 -2.97 -10.92
C ALA A 158 -11.57 -3.65 -11.15
N GLU A 159 -11.70 -4.93 -10.80
CA GLU A 159 -12.96 -5.66 -10.86
C GLU A 159 -14.01 -5.02 -9.95
N ASN A 160 -13.66 -4.67 -8.70
CA ASN A 160 -14.57 -3.99 -7.79
C ASN A 160 -15.05 -2.64 -8.33
N THR A 161 -14.17 -1.86 -8.95
CA THR A 161 -14.55 -0.60 -9.59
C THR A 161 -15.51 -0.84 -10.77
N SER A 162 -15.26 -1.85 -11.60
CA SER A 162 -16.15 -2.20 -12.70
C SER A 162 -17.52 -2.66 -12.23
N LEU A 163 -17.57 -3.57 -11.24
CA LEU A 163 -18.82 -4.05 -10.66
C LEU A 163 -19.60 -2.92 -9.98
N GLN A 164 -18.93 -1.99 -9.31
CA GLN A 164 -19.59 -0.83 -8.72
C GLN A 164 -20.21 0.06 -9.79
N ALA A 165 -19.50 0.33 -10.89
CA ALA A 165 -20.05 1.11 -12.00
C ALA A 165 -21.26 0.42 -12.66
N GLN A 166 -21.24 -0.91 -12.78
CA GLN A 166 -22.38 -1.68 -13.29
C GLN A 166 -23.59 -1.61 -12.35
N ILE A 167 -23.37 -1.73 -11.03
CA ILE A 167 -24.43 -1.53 -10.03
C ILE A 167 -25.03 -0.14 -10.17
N ASP A 168 -24.20 0.90 -10.23
CA ASP A 168 -24.65 2.29 -10.32
C ASP A 168 -25.45 2.53 -11.62
N GLN A 169 -25.03 1.92 -12.73
CA GLN A 169 -25.75 1.98 -14.02
C GLN A 169 -27.12 1.29 -13.94
N ILE A 170 -27.18 0.09 -13.36
CA ILE A 170 -28.44 -0.65 -13.18
C ILE A 170 -29.37 0.14 -12.25
N GLU A 171 -28.88 0.62 -11.11
CA GLU A 171 -29.68 1.37 -10.14
C GLU A 171 -30.20 2.69 -10.71
N THR A 172 -29.37 3.43 -11.46
CA THR A 172 -29.80 4.66 -12.15
C THR A 172 -30.89 4.36 -13.19
N GLY A 173 -30.69 3.33 -14.03
CA GLY A 173 -31.69 2.91 -15.01
C GLY A 173 -33.01 2.43 -14.38
N LEU A 174 -32.95 1.80 -13.20
CA LEU A 174 -34.13 1.39 -12.44
C LEU A 174 -34.87 2.61 -11.85
N THR A 175 -34.17 3.62 -11.33
CA THR A 175 -34.79 4.86 -10.87
C THR A 175 -35.45 5.63 -11.99
N ASP A 176 -34.80 5.76 -13.15
CA ASP A 176 -35.36 6.46 -14.30
C ASP A 176 -36.61 5.76 -14.82
N ALA A 177 -36.59 4.42 -14.91
CA ALA A 177 -37.76 3.63 -15.26
C ALA A 177 -38.90 3.76 -14.22
N GLY A 178 -38.58 3.80 -12.93
CA GLY A 178 -39.54 3.99 -11.83
C GLY A 178 -40.18 5.38 -11.80
N VAL A 179 -39.43 6.43 -12.16
CA VAL A 179 -39.91 7.82 -12.26
C VAL A 179 -40.84 7.99 -13.47
N VAL A 180 -40.49 7.40 -14.62
CA VAL A 180 -41.38 7.39 -15.80
C VAL A 180 -42.68 6.65 -15.48
N HIS A 181 -42.63 5.56 -14.71
CA HIS A 181 -43.81 4.76 -14.40
C HIS A 181 -44.78 5.45 -13.41
N THR A 182 -44.26 6.21 -12.44
CA THR A 182 -45.07 7.03 -11.51
C THR A 182 -45.67 8.25 -12.21
N ALA A 183 -44.95 8.89 -13.13
CA ALA A 183 -45.48 9.96 -13.97
C ALA A 183 -46.64 9.50 -14.87
N VAL A 184 -46.55 8.31 -15.47
CA VAL A 184 -47.60 7.73 -16.33
C VAL A 184 -48.86 7.33 -15.53
N GLN A 185 -48.71 6.84 -14.28
CA GLN A 185 -49.87 6.58 -13.41
C GLN A 185 -50.57 7.87 -12.93
N SER A 186 -49.81 8.95 -12.79
CA SER A 186 -50.32 10.27 -12.38
C SER A 186 -51.11 10.98 -13.48
N GLN A 187 -50.94 10.57 -14.74
CA GLN A 187 -51.64 11.11 -15.92
C GLN A 187 -52.92 10.34 -16.29
N LYS A 188 -53.40 9.40 -15.46
CA LYS A 188 -54.70 8.75 -15.71
C LYS A 188 -55.80 9.83 -15.65
N PRO A 189 -56.50 10.15 -16.75
CA PRO A 189 -57.50 11.21 -16.74
C PRO A 189 -58.66 10.81 -15.82
N ALA A 190 -59.09 11.74 -14.97
CA ALA A 190 -60.39 11.66 -14.31
C ALA A 190 -61.44 11.45 -15.40
N ARG A 191 -62.13 10.31 -15.38
CA ARG A 191 -63.25 10.02 -16.29
C ARG A 191 -64.27 11.16 -16.14
N LYS A 192 -64.38 12.01 -17.17
CA LYS A 192 -65.54 12.88 -17.38
C LYS A 192 -66.68 12.01 -17.90
N GLY A 193 -67.78 11.95 -17.15
CA GLY A 193 -69.05 11.40 -17.59
C GLY A 193 -69.94 10.98 -16.42
N ASP A 194 -71.21 11.37 -16.50
CA ASP A 194 -72.36 11.09 -15.62
C ASP A 194 -72.48 11.93 -14.33
N THR A 195 -73.53 12.70 -14.08
CA THR A 195 -74.82 12.99 -14.75
C THR A 195 -75.39 14.23 -14.06
N GLY A 196 -75.96 15.19 -14.78
CA GLY A 196 -77.42 15.33 -14.73
C GLY A 196 -77.84 16.71 -14.20
N VAL A 197 -78.12 17.62 -15.13
CA VAL A 197 -78.94 18.81 -14.88
C VAL A 197 -80.37 18.33 -14.64
N TYR A 198 -80.97 18.67 -13.50
CA TYR A 198 -82.42 18.66 -13.31
C TYR A 198 -82.94 20.11 -13.42
N PRO A 199 -84.05 20.39 -14.14
CA PRO A 199 -84.75 21.66 -14.01
C PRO A 199 -85.71 21.62 -12.79
N PRO A 200 -86.12 22.78 -12.26
CA PRO A 200 -86.99 22.84 -11.10
C PRO A 200 -88.44 22.61 -11.52
N PHE A 201 -89.14 21.71 -10.83
CA PHE A 201 -90.49 21.83 -10.24
C PHE A 201 -90.86 20.49 -9.60
#